data_AF-A0A6J4JT13-F1
#
_entry.id   AF-A0A6J4JT13-F1
#
_cell.length_a   1.000
_cell.length_b   1.000
_cell.length_c   1.000
_cell.angle_alpha   90.00
_cell.angle_beta   90.00
_cell.angle_gamma   90.00
#
_symmetry.space_group_name_H-M   'P 1'
#
loop_
_entity.id
_entity.type
_entity.pdbx_description
1 polymer ?
#
loop_
_entity_poly.entity_id
_entity_poly.type
_entity_poly.pdbx_seq_one_letter_code
_entity_poly.pdbx_strand_id
1 'polypeptide(L)'
;MHFPIDSPTPLLSRIARVVLLLLLAAGALVSPFRAAPAVASSEPAAPVLAWYYPQFSQGLQTDIRNAAAAKIDALIVSETGARDLGGHLAAARGTSVHVTVGVEPQTYPNPDALAQRLASALSRDAADPAFLRYRGKPVLVVWQPPSVPAYPGQSAQQTWQTIRNKVDPGRNSIWIAEGGDPASTLSYLPAFDGLHLYSMAWAADPASALSGWASRVRSYDASKLWVATVMPGGYYGTGSDPSKWSYRDRQGGGYYRQAWQAAINTNPAMVIITSFNETKERTEIHPTGEWGSLYLDITRDMGDAWRTRVGGHAAPAPAPAAAPA
;
A
#
# COMPACT_ATOMS: atom_id res chain seq x y z
N MET A 1 19.31 21.82 -72.05
CA MET A 1 18.50 23.05 -72.21
C MET A 1 18.51 23.72 -70.85
N HIS A 2 19.18 24.88 -70.71
CA HIS A 2 18.71 26.25 -70.97
C HIS A 2 17.97 26.87 -69.76
N PHE A 3 18.59 27.92 -69.22
CA PHE A 3 18.14 28.88 -68.18
C PHE A 3 17.26 30.00 -68.81
N PRO A 4 16.91 31.14 -68.14
CA PRO A 4 16.73 31.52 -66.71
C PRO A 4 15.34 32.23 -66.50
N ILE A 5 15.30 33.32 -65.70
CA ILE A 5 14.34 34.47 -65.69
C ILE A 5 13.07 34.27 -64.81
N ASP A 6 12.70 35.16 -63.87
CA ASP A 6 13.38 36.38 -63.37
C ASP A 6 13.00 36.76 -61.92
N SER A 7 13.62 37.82 -61.38
CA SER A 7 13.22 38.51 -60.13
C SER A 7 13.10 40.02 -60.34
N PRO A 8 12.18 40.69 -59.62
CA PRO A 8 12.46 42.07 -59.20
C PRO A 8 12.07 42.38 -57.74
N THR A 9 13.05 42.82 -56.94
CA THR A 9 12.81 43.85 -55.91
C THR A 9 12.91 45.24 -56.57
N PRO A 10 12.45 46.35 -55.95
CA PRO A 10 13.44 47.19 -55.23
C PRO A 10 12.88 48.18 -54.15
N LEU A 11 13.80 48.77 -53.34
CA LEU A 11 13.77 50.16 -52.76
C LEU A 11 12.60 50.54 -51.80
N LEU A 12 12.69 51.34 -50.71
CA LEU A 12 13.66 52.19 -49.95
C LEU A 12 13.08 52.28 -48.49
N SER A 13 13.68 52.75 -47.39
CA SER A 13 15.00 53.25 -46.93
C SER A 13 14.94 53.33 -45.37
N ARG A 14 15.87 53.83 -44.53
CA ARG A 14 17.11 54.64 -44.62
C ARG A 14 18.23 54.02 -43.75
N ILE A 15 19.25 54.81 -43.36
CA ILE A 15 20.46 54.39 -42.65
C ILE A 15 20.75 55.33 -41.44
N ALA A 16 21.30 54.73 -40.37
CA ALA A 16 22.16 55.31 -39.30
C ALA A 16 21.60 56.15 -38.12
N ARG A 17 22.13 55.79 -36.93
CA ARG A 17 22.54 56.64 -35.77
C ARG A 17 21.50 57.50 -35.02
N VAL A 18 21.12 57.02 -33.83
CA VAL A 18 21.47 57.67 -32.54
C VAL A 18 21.77 56.56 -31.51
N VAL A 19 22.75 56.77 -30.63
CA VAL A 19 22.89 56.03 -29.37
C VAL A 19 22.73 57.04 -28.23
N LEU A 20 21.72 56.86 -27.38
CA LEU A 20 21.62 57.53 -26.09
C LEU A 20 20.85 56.63 -25.11
N LEU A 21 21.21 56.70 -23.83
CA LEU A 21 20.67 55.85 -22.78
C LEU A 21 19.24 56.27 -22.40
N LEU A 22 18.42 55.29 -22.01
CA LEU A 22 17.79 55.27 -20.68
C LEU A 22 17.21 53.88 -20.39
N LEU A 23 17.28 53.44 -19.13
CA LEU A 23 16.61 52.23 -18.67
C LEU A 23 15.13 52.53 -18.46
N LEU A 24 14.23 51.64 -18.88
CA LEU A 24 12.91 51.48 -18.25
C LEU A 24 12.26 50.12 -18.57
N ALA A 25 12.01 49.37 -17.50
CA ALA A 25 11.08 48.23 -17.34
C ALA A 25 10.52 47.51 -18.59
N ALA A 26 11.16 46.40 -18.98
CA ALA A 26 10.53 45.30 -19.72
C ALA A 26 10.86 43.93 -19.09
N GLY A 27 10.91 43.89 -17.75
CA GLY A 27 11.15 42.67 -16.98
C GLY A 27 9.92 41.76 -17.01
N ALA A 28 9.83 40.88 -18.01
CA ALA A 28 8.79 39.87 -18.07
C ALA A 28 8.89 38.93 -16.86
N LEU A 29 7.91 39.01 -15.96
CA LEU A 29 7.80 38.16 -14.77
C LEU A 29 7.44 36.73 -15.16
N VAL A 30 8.44 35.98 -15.63
CA VAL A 30 8.44 34.52 -15.55
C VAL A 30 8.59 34.16 -14.08
N SER A 31 7.48 34.20 -13.35
CA SER A 31 7.41 33.68 -11.99
C SER A 31 7.94 32.25 -12.00
N PRO A 32 9.03 31.93 -11.29
CA PRO A 32 9.40 30.53 -11.12
C PRO A 32 8.23 29.84 -10.46
N PHE A 33 7.77 28.72 -11.03
CA PHE A 33 6.75 27.89 -10.41
C PHE A 33 7.34 27.32 -9.12
N ARG A 34 7.18 28.07 -8.02
CA ARG A 34 7.60 27.66 -6.69
C ARG A 34 6.73 26.47 -6.35
N ALA A 35 7.27 25.27 -6.57
CA ALA A 35 6.66 24.03 -6.13
C ALA A 35 6.20 24.24 -4.69
N ALA A 36 4.92 23.96 -4.43
CA ALA A 36 4.41 23.99 -3.07
C ALA A 36 5.36 23.12 -2.21
N PRO A 37 5.76 23.59 -1.00
CA PRO A 37 6.60 22.77 -0.15
C PRO A 37 5.93 21.41 0.00
N ALA A 38 6.62 20.34 -0.38
CA ALA A 38 6.06 19.01 -0.37
C ALA A 38 5.58 18.72 1.05
N VAL A 39 4.27 18.71 1.24
CA VAL A 39 3.66 18.41 2.54
C VAL A 39 4.04 16.96 2.81
N ALA A 40 4.98 16.76 3.74
CA ALA A 40 5.33 15.43 4.21
C ALA A 40 4.04 14.80 4.72
N SER A 41 3.60 13.73 4.08
CA SER A 41 2.34 13.06 4.41
C SER A 41 2.46 12.55 5.85
N SER A 42 1.63 13.11 6.74
CA SER A 42 1.65 12.78 8.16
C SER A 42 1.31 11.30 8.33
N GLU A 43 2.12 10.57 9.10
CA GLU A 43 1.92 9.12 9.26
C GLU A 43 0.49 8.80 9.73
N PRO A 44 -0.21 7.86 9.07
CA PRO A 44 -1.58 7.50 9.43
C PRO A 44 -1.62 6.80 10.79
N ALA A 45 -2.25 7.44 11.78
CA ALA A 45 -2.36 6.91 13.15
C ALA A 45 -3.21 5.62 13.27
N ALA A 46 -4.08 5.39 12.28
CA ALA A 46 -4.91 4.19 12.14
C ALA A 46 -5.05 3.88 10.63
N PRO A 47 -4.07 3.20 10.01
CA PRO A 47 -3.99 3.09 8.56
C PRO A 47 -4.99 2.09 7.97
N VAL A 48 -5.65 2.51 6.90
CA VAL A 48 -6.37 1.67 5.95
C VAL A 48 -5.46 1.45 4.74
N LEU A 49 -5.12 0.19 4.46
CA LEU A 49 -4.32 -0.20 3.31
C LEU A 49 -5.18 -1.04 2.35
N ALA A 50 -4.78 -1.16 1.08
CA ALA A 50 -5.40 -2.09 0.14
C ALA A 50 -4.36 -2.86 -0.69
N TRP A 51 -4.58 -4.15 -0.92
CA TRP A 51 -3.81 -4.96 -1.86
C TRP A 51 -4.00 -4.44 -3.29
N TYR A 52 -2.89 -4.11 -3.96
CA TYR A 52 -2.87 -3.47 -5.28
C TYR A 52 -2.02 -4.28 -6.26
N TYR A 53 -2.60 -4.54 -7.43
CA TYR A 53 -2.06 -5.41 -8.46
C TYR A 53 -1.82 -4.59 -9.73
N PRO A 54 -0.57 -4.17 -10.03
CA PRO A 54 -0.24 -3.35 -11.20
C PRO A 54 -0.80 -3.85 -12.53
N GLN A 55 -0.91 -5.17 -12.71
CA GLN A 55 -1.48 -5.82 -13.91
C GLN A 55 -2.98 -5.57 -14.11
N PHE A 56 -3.70 -5.10 -13.09
CA PHE A 56 -5.12 -4.74 -13.13
C PHE A 56 -5.34 -3.23 -12.88
N SER A 57 -4.31 -2.41 -13.13
CA SER A 57 -4.37 -0.95 -13.00
C SER A 57 -5.31 -0.32 -14.04
N GLN A 58 -6.08 0.70 -13.64
CA GLN A 58 -6.83 1.58 -14.56
C GLN A 58 -5.99 2.81 -14.98
N GLY A 59 -4.66 2.66 -14.93
CA GLY A 59 -3.67 3.73 -14.95
C GLY A 59 -3.38 4.22 -13.53
N LEU A 60 -2.16 3.98 -13.04
CA LEU A 60 -1.68 4.26 -11.69
C LEU A 60 -2.11 5.62 -11.09
N GLN A 61 -2.10 6.67 -11.90
CA GLN A 61 -2.53 8.01 -11.48
C GLN A 61 -4.05 8.10 -11.19
N THR A 62 -4.87 7.35 -11.92
CA THR A 62 -6.31 7.18 -11.65
C THR A 62 -6.53 6.33 -10.41
N ASP A 63 -5.79 5.23 -10.28
CA ASP A 63 -5.88 4.33 -9.12
C ASP A 63 -5.51 5.04 -7.80
N ILE A 64 -4.45 5.85 -7.80
CA ILE A 64 -4.06 6.68 -6.63
C ILE A 64 -5.10 7.74 -6.30
N ARG A 65 -5.70 8.42 -7.29
CA ARG A 65 -6.82 9.37 -7.03
C ARG A 65 -8.04 8.66 -6.44
N ASN A 66 -8.36 7.47 -6.93
CA ASN A 66 -9.46 6.65 -6.42
C ASN A 66 -9.18 6.16 -4.98
N ALA A 67 -7.96 5.74 -4.68
CA ALA A 67 -7.53 5.38 -3.33
C ALA A 67 -7.60 6.57 -2.34
N ALA A 68 -7.15 7.75 -2.78
CA ALA A 68 -7.25 8.98 -1.99
C ALA A 68 -8.72 9.37 -1.71
N ALA A 69 -9.60 9.30 -2.72
CA ALA A 69 -11.03 9.58 -2.57
C ALA A 69 -11.75 8.58 -1.64
N ALA A 70 -11.26 7.33 -1.60
CA ALA A 70 -11.71 6.28 -0.68
C ALA A 70 -11.09 6.39 0.73
N LYS A 71 -10.20 7.37 0.98
CA LYS A 71 -9.40 7.49 2.21
C LYS A 71 -8.62 6.21 2.56
N ILE A 72 -8.03 5.57 1.55
CA ILE A 72 -7.04 4.51 1.72
C ILE A 72 -5.68 5.20 1.90
N ASP A 73 -5.02 4.97 3.03
CA ASP A 73 -3.75 5.63 3.36
C ASP A 73 -2.55 5.03 2.62
N ALA A 74 -2.66 3.77 2.16
CA ALA A 74 -1.58 3.12 1.40
C ALA A 74 -2.04 2.01 0.43
N LEU A 75 -1.32 1.86 -0.67
CA LEU A 75 -1.40 0.70 -1.56
C LEU A 75 -0.28 -0.30 -1.25
N ILE A 76 -0.65 -1.56 -1.06
CA ILE A 76 0.26 -2.70 -0.91
C ILE A 76 0.51 -3.26 -2.32
N VAL A 77 1.60 -2.82 -2.96
CA VAL A 77 1.92 -3.18 -4.35
C VAL A 77 2.47 -4.60 -4.38
N SER A 78 1.71 -5.52 -4.97
CA SER A 78 2.09 -6.93 -5.14
C SER A 78 3.29 -7.10 -6.08
N GLU A 79 4.27 -7.89 -5.64
CA GLU A 79 5.51 -8.14 -6.39
C GLU A 79 5.34 -9.02 -7.64
N THR A 80 4.21 -9.73 -7.80
CA THR A 80 3.90 -10.40 -9.08
C THR A 80 3.51 -9.41 -10.19
N GLY A 81 3.00 -8.22 -9.83
CA GLY A 81 2.75 -7.14 -10.78
C GLY A 81 3.92 -6.19 -10.98
N ALA A 82 4.61 -5.78 -9.90
CA ALA A 82 5.80 -4.95 -9.99
C ALA A 82 6.73 -5.11 -8.77
N ARG A 83 8.00 -5.46 -9.02
CA ARG A 83 9.05 -5.48 -7.97
C ARG A 83 9.70 -4.12 -7.73
N ASP A 84 9.70 -3.23 -8.74
CA ASP A 84 10.20 -1.86 -8.60
C ASP A 84 9.07 -0.92 -8.14
N LEU A 85 9.28 -0.27 -7.00
CA LEU A 85 8.34 0.69 -6.44
C LEU A 85 8.61 2.13 -6.88
N GLY A 86 9.70 2.43 -7.60
CA GLY A 86 10.10 3.80 -7.95
C GLY A 86 9.00 4.60 -8.65
N GLY A 87 8.32 4.00 -9.62
CA GLY A 87 7.17 4.63 -10.31
C GLY A 87 5.93 4.80 -9.41
N HIS A 88 5.68 3.83 -8.51
CA HIS A 88 4.57 3.86 -7.56
C HIS A 88 4.76 4.95 -6.51
N LEU A 89 5.96 5.01 -5.91
CA LEU A 89 6.37 6.04 -4.96
C LEU A 89 6.35 7.43 -5.61
N ALA A 90 6.92 7.58 -6.80
CA ALA A 90 6.93 8.86 -7.53
C ALA A 90 5.50 9.37 -7.86
N ALA A 91 4.54 8.47 -8.11
CA ALA A 91 3.15 8.82 -8.34
C ALA A 91 2.37 9.14 -7.05
N ALA A 92 2.80 8.59 -5.91
CA ALA A 92 2.20 8.78 -4.59
C ALA A 92 2.68 10.06 -3.88
N ARG A 93 3.91 10.53 -4.14
CA ARG A 93 4.47 11.77 -3.58
C ARG A 93 3.53 12.97 -3.76
N GLY A 94 3.24 13.66 -2.65
CA GLY A 94 2.36 14.84 -2.64
C GLY A 94 0.86 14.52 -2.62
N THR A 95 0.48 13.24 -2.52
CA THR A 95 -0.89 12.79 -2.27
C THR A 95 -1.06 12.39 -0.79
N SER A 96 -2.26 11.98 -0.38
CA SER A 96 -2.50 11.35 0.93
C SER A 96 -2.19 9.84 0.95
N VAL A 97 -1.84 9.25 -0.20
CA VAL A 97 -1.64 7.81 -0.37
C VAL A 97 -0.15 7.50 -0.30
N HIS A 98 0.21 6.48 0.45
CA HIS A 98 1.55 5.92 0.56
C HIS A 98 1.66 4.60 -0.21
N VAL A 99 2.87 4.06 -0.33
CA VAL A 99 3.13 2.75 -0.94
C VAL A 99 3.89 1.86 0.04
N THR A 100 3.55 0.57 0.07
CA THR A 100 4.37 -0.50 0.66
C THR A 100 4.50 -1.65 -0.33
N VAL A 101 5.53 -2.48 -0.16
CA VAL A 101 5.66 -3.75 -0.88
C VAL A 101 4.72 -4.82 -0.29
N GLY A 102 4.03 -5.53 -1.18
CA GLY A 102 3.34 -6.79 -0.92
C GLY A 102 4.21 -7.94 -1.38
N VAL A 103 5.05 -8.45 -0.47
CA VAL A 103 6.10 -9.43 -0.75
C VAL A 103 5.49 -10.79 -0.99
N GLU A 104 5.90 -11.43 -2.08
CA GLU A 104 5.48 -12.78 -2.46
C GLU A 104 6.69 -13.72 -2.44
N PRO A 105 6.97 -14.40 -1.30
CA PRO A 105 8.25 -15.04 -1.03
C PRO A 105 8.51 -16.25 -1.94
N GLN A 106 7.45 -16.90 -2.43
CA GLN A 106 7.51 -18.01 -3.39
C GLN A 106 8.06 -17.60 -4.76
N THR A 107 8.13 -16.30 -5.04
CA THR A 107 8.64 -15.76 -6.31
C THR A 107 10.16 -15.55 -6.31
N TYR A 108 10.86 -15.98 -5.24
CA TYR A 108 12.32 -15.87 -5.08
C TYR A 108 13.01 -17.22 -5.22
N PRO A 109 14.16 -17.30 -5.92
CA PRO A 109 14.83 -18.58 -6.20
C PRO A 109 15.54 -19.21 -4.98
N ASN A 110 15.77 -18.43 -3.92
CA ASN A 110 16.42 -18.83 -2.68
C ASN A 110 16.17 -17.77 -1.58
N PRO A 111 16.34 -18.10 -0.28
CA PRO A 111 16.10 -17.15 0.82
C PRO A 111 17.06 -15.95 0.84
N ASP A 112 18.26 -16.08 0.26
CA ASP A 112 19.22 -14.97 0.18
C ASP A 112 18.78 -13.88 -0.79
N ALA A 113 18.20 -14.24 -1.94
CA ALA A 113 17.60 -13.30 -2.88
C ALA A 113 16.41 -12.55 -2.25
N LEU A 114 15.58 -13.25 -1.47
CA LEU A 114 14.50 -12.64 -0.70
C LEU A 114 15.04 -11.69 0.38
N ALA A 115 16.05 -12.10 1.14
CA ALA A 115 16.71 -11.24 2.12
C ALA A 115 17.33 -9.98 1.48
N GLN A 116 17.95 -10.11 0.31
CA GLN A 116 18.48 -8.99 -0.48
C GLN A 116 17.37 -8.04 -0.96
N ARG A 117 16.20 -8.56 -1.37
CA ARG A 117 15.03 -7.72 -1.69
C ARG A 117 14.55 -6.94 -0.48
N LEU A 118 14.34 -7.61 0.65
CA LEU A 118 13.83 -6.99 1.87
C LEU A 118 14.79 -5.93 2.42
N ALA A 119 16.09 -6.20 2.40
CA ALA A 119 17.11 -5.20 2.72
C ALA A 119 17.10 -4.01 1.74
N SER A 120 16.86 -4.26 0.44
CA SER A 120 16.71 -3.20 -0.56
C SER A 120 15.43 -2.38 -0.37
N ALA A 121 14.32 -3.00 0.04
CA ALA A 121 13.08 -2.30 0.37
C ALA A 121 13.30 -1.34 1.55
N LEU A 122 13.96 -1.80 2.62
CA LEU A 122 14.22 -0.98 3.80
C LEU A 122 15.30 0.11 3.60
N SER A 123 16.23 -0.06 2.66
CA SER A 123 17.32 0.89 2.42
C SER A 123 17.12 1.81 1.20
N ARG A 124 16.23 1.47 0.27
CA ARG A 124 15.96 2.26 -0.95
C ARG A 124 14.51 2.70 -1.01
N ASP A 125 13.56 1.76 -1.10
CA ASP A 125 12.14 2.08 -1.27
C ASP A 125 11.63 2.91 -0.07
N ALA A 126 11.97 2.48 1.15
CA ALA A 126 11.65 3.16 2.39
C ALA A 126 12.41 4.47 2.63
N ALA A 127 13.42 4.82 1.82
CA ALA A 127 14.03 6.15 1.89
C ALA A 127 13.12 7.25 1.30
N ASP A 128 12.10 6.87 0.53
CA ASP A 128 11.10 7.81 0.00
C ASP A 128 10.11 8.26 1.09
N PRO A 129 9.71 9.55 1.14
CA PRO A 129 8.65 10.02 2.04
C PRO A 129 7.28 9.41 1.72
N ALA A 130 7.01 8.98 0.47
CA ALA A 130 5.77 8.31 0.10
C ALA A 130 5.73 6.83 0.50
N PHE A 131 6.79 6.27 1.11
CA PHE A 131 6.77 4.90 1.61
C PHE A 131 6.06 4.83 2.97
N LEU A 132 5.13 3.88 3.12
CA LEU A 132 4.29 3.75 4.31
C LEU A 132 5.13 3.53 5.57
N ARG A 133 4.88 4.37 6.57
CA ARG A 133 5.37 4.21 7.94
C ARG A 133 4.20 4.13 8.91
N TYR A 134 4.44 3.45 10.02
CA TYR A 134 3.55 3.44 11.17
C TYR A 134 4.38 3.53 12.45
N ARG A 135 4.17 4.59 13.24
CA ARG A 135 4.93 4.89 14.48
C ARG A 135 6.43 5.04 14.20
N GLY A 136 6.80 5.75 13.12
CA GLY A 136 8.17 6.00 12.68
C GLY A 136 8.82 4.86 11.88
N LYS A 137 8.21 3.66 11.85
CA LYS A 137 8.80 2.46 11.27
C LYS A 137 8.24 2.16 9.88
N PRO A 138 9.08 1.88 8.86
CA PRO A 138 8.62 1.39 7.57
C PRO A 138 7.81 0.08 7.73
N VAL A 139 6.69 -0.03 7.02
CA VAL A 139 5.84 -1.23 7.03
C VAL A 139 6.16 -2.07 5.79
N LEU A 140 6.30 -3.39 5.95
CA LEU A 140 6.30 -4.38 4.87
C LEU A 140 5.13 -5.35 5.09
N VAL A 141 4.50 -5.84 4.01
CA VAL A 141 3.44 -6.85 4.09
C VAL A 141 3.90 -8.10 3.32
N VAL A 142 3.68 -9.29 3.87
CA VAL A 142 4.13 -10.57 3.31
C VAL A 142 2.96 -11.51 3.09
N TRP A 143 2.68 -11.82 1.82
CA TRP A 143 1.74 -12.85 1.42
C TRP A 143 2.35 -14.25 1.61
N GLN A 144 1.51 -15.24 1.92
CA GLN A 144 1.83 -16.65 2.10
C GLN A 144 3.21 -16.98 2.71
N PRO A 145 3.51 -16.56 3.97
CA PRO A 145 4.77 -16.89 4.64
C PRO A 145 5.22 -18.37 4.61
N PRO A 146 4.33 -19.39 4.62
CA PRO A 146 4.75 -20.78 4.50
C PRO A 146 5.49 -21.14 3.21
N SER A 147 5.28 -20.38 2.13
CA SER A 147 5.88 -20.64 0.80
C SER A 147 7.23 -19.97 0.59
N VAL A 148 7.94 -19.63 1.69
CA VAL A 148 9.30 -19.11 1.63
C VAL A 148 10.28 -20.20 1.15
N PRO A 149 11.20 -19.91 0.21
CA PRO A 149 12.28 -20.84 -0.13
C PRO A 149 13.17 -21.03 1.11
N ALA A 150 13.23 -22.24 1.64
CA ALA A 150 13.92 -22.52 2.91
C ALA A 150 15.45 -22.55 2.77
N TYR A 151 16.16 -22.20 3.85
CA TYR A 151 17.58 -22.57 3.96
C TYR A 151 17.73 -24.09 4.17
N PRO A 152 18.82 -24.72 3.69
CA PRO A 152 19.07 -26.15 3.94
C PRO A 152 19.00 -26.50 5.43
N GLY A 153 18.17 -27.49 5.78
CA GLY A 153 17.95 -27.93 7.16
C GLY A 153 17.06 -27.02 8.02
N GLN A 154 16.49 -25.94 7.47
CA GLN A 154 15.54 -25.06 8.19
C GLN A 154 14.10 -25.30 7.75
N SER A 155 13.15 -25.10 8.67
CA SER A 155 11.74 -24.92 8.34
C SER A 155 11.46 -23.52 7.75
N ALA A 156 10.25 -23.31 7.23
CA ALA A 156 9.77 -21.99 6.81
C ALA A 156 9.83 -20.96 7.96
N GLN A 157 9.43 -21.33 9.18
CA GLN A 157 9.50 -20.46 10.36
C GLN A 157 10.94 -20.09 10.73
N GLN A 158 11.85 -21.07 10.73
CA GLN A 158 13.27 -20.85 11.00
C GLN A 158 13.91 -19.97 9.92
N THR A 159 13.54 -20.19 8.65
CA THR A 159 13.99 -19.37 7.52
C THR A 159 13.57 -17.91 7.70
N TRP A 160 12.31 -17.64 8.07
CA TRP A 160 11.85 -16.28 8.36
C TRP A 160 12.58 -15.63 9.54
N GLN A 161 12.89 -16.37 10.60
CA GLN A 161 13.68 -15.85 11.71
C GLN A 161 15.13 -15.52 11.29
N THR A 162 15.76 -16.39 10.49
CA THR A 162 17.08 -16.16 9.89
C THR A 162 17.07 -14.91 8.99
N ILE A 163 16.07 -14.77 8.12
CA ILE A 163 15.91 -13.59 7.24
C ILE A 163 15.69 -12.32 8.06
N ARG A 164 14.79 -12.33 9.06
CA ARG A 164 14.52 -11.17 9.93
C ARG A 164 15.78 -10.69 10.65
N ASN A 165 16.54 -11.63 11.23
CA ASN A 165 17.79 -11.33 11.94
C ASN A 165 18.92 -10.88 11.00
N LYS A 166 18.91 -11.28 9.72
CA LYS A 166 19.87 -10.85 8.69
C LYS A 166 19.55 -9.47 8.11
N VAL A 167 18.27 -9.13 8.00
CA VAL A 167 17.79 -7.92 7.29
C VAL A 167 17.52 -6.74 8.24
N ASP A 168 16.92 -7.00 9.40
CA ASP A 168 16.58 -5.97 10.38
C ASP A 168 16.62 -6.55 11.82
N PRO A 169 17.82 -6.89 12.33
CA PRO A 169 17.99 -7.42 13.69
C PRO A 169 17.53 -6.44 14.77
N GLY A 170 17.58 -5.13 14.52
CA GLY A 170 17.10 -4.09 15.43
C GLY A 170 15.58 -3.91 15.46
N ARG A 171 14.82 -4.62 14.61
CA ARG A 171 13.36 -4.50 14.48
C ARG A 171 12.90 -3.06 14.21
N ASN A 172 13.65 -2.32 13.38
CA ASN A 172 13.40 -0.93 13.02
C ASN A 172 12.26 -0.76 11.99
N SER A 173 11.84 -1.86 11.35
CA SER A 173 10.68 -1.95 10.46
C SER A 173 9.61 -2.87 11.06
N ILE A 174 8.37 -2.76 10.56
CA ILE A 174 7.20 -3.56 10.95
C ILE A 174 6.88 -4.52 9.81
N TRP A 175 6.92 -5.83 10.04
CA TRP A 175 6.56 -6.84 9.04
C TRP A 175 5.21 -7.46 9.42
N ILE A 176 4.22 -7.35 8.54
CA ILE A 176 2.90 -7.96 8.69
C ILE A 176 2.84 -9.25 7.85
N ALA A 177 2.50 -10.37 8.49
CA ALA A 177 2.32 -11.66 7.82
C ALA A 177 0.87 -11.90 7.39
N GLU A 178 0.67 -12.63 6.30
CA GLU A 178 -0.57 -13.38 6.09
C GLU A 178 -0.70 -14.51 7.12
N GLY A 179 -1.93 -14.68 7.57
CA GLY A 179 -2.44 -15.80 8.32
C GLY A 179 -3.79 -16.28 7.80
N GLY A 180 -4.30 -17.37 8.38
CA GLY A 180 -5.60 -17.92 8.01
C GLY A 180 -5.78 -19.37 8.46
N ASP A 181 -4.68 -20.11 8.58
CA ASP A 181 -4.66 -21.43 9.24
C ASP A 181 -4.46 -21.27 10.76
N PRO A 182 -5.46 -21.57 11.61
CA PRO A 182 -5.33 -21.45 13.06
C PRO A 182 -4.36 -22.45 13.70
N ALA A 183 -3.91 -23.49 12.99
CA ALA A 183 -2.95 -24.48 13.50
C ALA A 183 -1.49 -24.03 13.33
N SER A 184 -1.08 -23.56 12.14
CA SER A 184 0.32 -23.22 11.87
C SER A 184 0.65 -21.72 11.91
N THR A 185 -0.30 -20.82 11.65
CA THR A 185 -0.02 -19.39 11.37
C THR A 185 0.77 -18.69 12.48
N LEU A 186 0.39 -18.90 13.75
CA LEU A 186 1.01 -18.20 14.88
C LEU A 186 2.50 -18.56 15.06
N SER A 187 2.96 -19.68 14.48
CA SER A 187 4.38 -20.10 14.51
C SER A 187 5.33 -19.17 13.74
N TYR A 188 4.82 -18.28 12.89
CA TYR A 188 5.62 -17.29 12.16
C TYR A 188 5.85 -15.98 12.95
N LEU A 189 5.04 -15.70 13.98
CA LEU A 189 5.12 -14.46 14.78
C LEU A 189 6.45 -14.18 15.53
N PRO A 190 7.41 -15.11 15.71
CA PRO A 190 8.76 -14.72 16.15
C PRO A 190 9.51 -13.84 15.14
N ALA A 191 9.25 -14.00 13.85
CA ALA A 191 9.84 -13.18 12.79
C ALA A 191 9.01 -11.89 12.53
N PHE A 192 7.68 -12.00 12.58
CA PHE A 192 6.76 -10.92 12.23
C PHE A 192 6.28 -10.10 13.43
N ASP A 193 5.78 -8.89 13.16
CA ASP A 193 5.32 -7.95 14.18
C ASP A 193 3.80 -7.82 14.20
N GLY A 194 3.12 -8.29 13.14
CA GLY A 194 1.66 -8.36 13.06
C GLY A 194 1.15 -9.39 12.06
N LEU A 195 -0.18 -9.53 12.00
CA LEU A 195 -0.87 -10.59 11.24
C LEU A 195 -2.18 -10.07 10.65
N HIS A 196 -2.39 -10.34 9.36
CA HIS A 196 -3.65 -10.15 8.61
C HIS A 196 -4.18 -11.48 8.06
N LEU A 197 -5.35 -11.52 7.41
CA LEU A 197 -5.96 -12.77 6.91
C LEU A 197 -6.00 -12.94 5.38
N TYR A 198 -5.58 -11.94 4.60
CA TYR A 198 -5.69 -11.89 3.13
C TYR A 198 -7.10 -12.16 2.61
N SER A 199 -7.53 -13.42 2.45
CA SER A 199 -8.91 -13.75 2.09
C SER A 199 -9.78 -13.86 3.33
N MET A 200 -10.95 -13.22 3.29
CA MET A 200 -11.99 -13.30 4.33
C MET A 200 -13.32 -13.85 3.80
N ALA A 201 -13.50 -13.96 2.48
CA ALA A 201 -14.74 -14.36 1.83
C ALA A 201 -15.24 -15.79 2.21
N TRP A 202 -14.34 -16.65 2.71
CA TRP A 202 -14.70 -17.94 3.30
C TRP A 202 -15.60 -17.79 4.54
N ALA A 203 -15.44 -16.72 5.32
CA ALA A 203 -16.23 -16.47 6.52
C ALA A 203 -17.65 -16.01 6.15
N ALA A 204 -18.64 -16.87 6.39
CA ALA A 204 -20.04 -16.48 6.32
C ALA A 204 -20.43 -15.49 7.44
N ASP A 205 -19.75 -15.57 8.58
CA ASP A 205 -19.80 -14.59 9.67
C ASP A 205 -18.41 -13.94 9.87
N PRO A 206 -18.19 -12.72 9.34
CA PRO A 206 -16.96 -11.96 9.59
C PRO A 206 -16.74 -11.58 11.06
N ALA A 207 -17.79 -11.51 11.89
CA ALA A 207 -17.69 -11.07 13.28
C ALA A 207 -17.04 -12.15 14.17
N SER A 208 -17.51 -13.39 14.11
CA SER A 208 -16.86 -14.53 14.78
C SER A 208 -15.44 -14.75 14.25
N ALA A 209 -15.25 -14.70 12.93
CA ALA A 209 -13.93 -14.90 12.31
C ALA A 209 -12.89 -13.85 12.75
N LEU A 210 -13.20 -12.55 12.61
CA LEU A 210 -12.26 -11.48 12.96
C LEU A 210 -12.03 -11.36 14.47
N SER A 211 -13.08 -11.51 15.31
CA SER A 211 -12.91 -11.49 16.78
C SER A 211 -12.11 -12.70 17.28
N GLY A 212 -12.33 -13.88 16.69
CA GLY A 212 -11.54 -15.09 16.98
C GLY A 212 -10.07 -14.96 16.57
N TRP A 213 -9.76 -14.27 15.48
CA TRP A 213 -8.36 -14.02 15.07
C TRP A 213 -7.68 -12.90 15.86
N ALA A 214 -8.39 -11.80 16.13
CA ALA A 214 -7.91 -10.73 17.02
C ALA A 214 -7.55 -11.28 18.42
N SER A 215 -8.35 -12.21 18.93
CA SER A 215 -8.11 -12.89 20.21
C SER A 215 -6.88 -13.79 20.15
N ARG A 216 -6.73 -14.60 19.08
CA ARG A 216 -5.55 -15.47 18.88
C ARG A 216 -4.24 -14.69 18.85
N VAL A 217 -4.19 -13.56 18.14
CA VAL A 217 -2.98 -12.72 18.06
C VAL A 217 -2.64 -12.12 19.44
N ARG A 218 -3.63 -11.60 20.16
CA ARG A 218 -3.44 -10.99 21.49
C ARG A 218 -3.05 -12.01 22.57
N SER A 219 -3.60 -13.22 22.52
CA SER A 219 -3.27 -14.31 23.44
C SER A 219 -1.92 -14.97 23.13
N TYR A 220 -1.39 -14.81 21.92
CA TYR A 220 -0.02 -15.20 21.59
C TYR A 220 1.00 -14.23 22.21
N ASP A 221 0.84 -12.93 21.93
CA ASP A 221 1.67 -11.85 22.49
C ASP A 221 0.94 -10.50 22.25
N ALA A 222 0.61 -9.80 23.34
CA ALA A 222 -0.15 -8.55 23.30
C ALA A 222 0.61 -7.38 22.63
N SER A 223 1.92 -7.51 22.38
CA SER A 223 2.69 -6.54 21.60
C SER A 223 2.49 -6.68 20.08
N LYS A 224 1.96 -7.82 19.61
CA LYS A 224 1.75 -8.09 18.18
C LYS A 224 0.56 -7.31 17.63
N LEU A 225 0.76 -6.74 16.45
CA LEU A 225 -0.25 -5.95 15.75
C LEU A 225 -1.30 -6.88 15.13
N TRP A 226 -2.50 -6.91 15.71
CA TRP A 226 -3.68 -7.40 15.00
C TRP A 226 -4.02 -6.43 13.86
N VAL A 227 -4.01 -6.92 12.63
CA VAL A 227 -4.38 -6.18 11.42
C VAL A 227 -5.63 -6.83 10.85
N ALA A 228 -6.77 -6.16 10.96
CA ALA A 228 -8.03 -6.73 10.49
C ALA A 228 -8.09 -6.72 8.97
N THR A 229 -8.53 -7.83 8.38
CA THR A 229 -8.80 -7.93 6.95
C THR A 229 -10.27 -7.69 6.66
N VAL A 230 -10.55 -6.86 5.65
CA VAL A 230 -11.89 -6.62 5.10
C VAL A 230 -11.90 -6.91 3.60
N MET A 231 -13.03 -7.41 3.10
CA MET A 231 -13.14 -7.94 1.74
C MET A 231 -14.58 -7.75 1.26
N PRO A 232 -14.83 -7.26 0.03
CA PRO A 232 -16.18 -6.94 -0.40
C PRO A 232 -17.04 -8.19 -0.68
N GLY A 233 -16.38 -9.32 -0.91
CA GLY A 233 -16.90 -10.58 -1.44
C GLY A 233 -15.93 -11.07 -2.52
N GLY A 234 -16.39 -11.88 -3.46
CA GLY A 234 -15.56 -12.45 -4.53
C GLY A 234 -15.29 -13.95 -4.35
N TYR A 235 -14.45 -14.49 -5.21
CA TYR A 235 -14.01 -15.88 -5.17
C TYR A 235 -13.02 -16.14 -4.04
N TYR A 236 -13.05 -17.35 -3.50
CA TYR A 236 -12.08 -17.87 -2.53
C TYR A 236 -11.94 -19.39 -2.69
N GLY A 237 -10.73 -19.91 -2.51
CA GLY A 237 -10.45 -21.35 -2.60
C GLY A 237 -8.98 -21.64 -2.42
N THR A 238 -8.57 -22.90 -2.63
CA THR A 238 -7.18 -23.31 -2.50
C THR A 238 -6.53 -23.57 -3.86
N GLY A 239 -5.38 -22.93 -4.09
CA GLY A 239 -4.62 -23.04 -5.33
C GLY A 239 -5.22 -22.26 -6.51
N SER A 240 -4.56 -22.36 -7.66
CA SER A 240 -4.84 -21.57 -8.87
C SER A 240 -5.97 -22.12 -9.76
N ASP A 241 -6.67 -23.16 -9.32
CA ASP A 241 -7.71 -23.88 -10.06
C ASP A 241 -9.11 -23.32 -9.74
N PRO A 242 -9.76 -22.58 -10.66
CA PRO A 242 -11.04 -21.93 -10.38
C PRO A 242 -12.20 -22.90 -10.14
N SER A 243 -12.07 -24.18 -10.52
CA SER A 243 -13.10 -25.20 -10.22
C SER A 243 -13.19 -25.53 -8.72
N LYS A 244 -12.17 -25.15 -7.95
CA LYS A 244 -12.09 -25.32 -6.49
C LYS A 244 -12.46 -24.04 -5.73
N TRP A 245 -12.89 -22.99 -6.42
CA TRP A 245 -13.23 -21.70 -5.82
C TRP A 245 -14.74 -21.60 -5.56
N SER A 246 -15.09 -21.17 -4.35
CA SER A 246 -16.45 -20.77 -3.97
C SER A 246 -16.60 -19.25 -4.13
N TYR A 247 -17.83 -18.76 -4.34
CA TYR A 247 -18.10 -17.32 -4.46
C TYR A 247 -18.83 -16.78 -3.23
N ARG A 248 -18.30 -15.71 -2.64
CA ARG A 248 -19.01 -14.89 -1.66
C ARG A 248 -19.73 -13.76 -2.38
N ASP A 249 -21.04 -13.81 -2.40
CA ASP A 249 -21.86 -12.67 -2.82
C ASP A 249 -21.53 -11.43 -1.96
N ARG A 250 -21.39 -10.29 -2.64
CA ARG A 250 -21.15 -8.98 -2.04
C ARG A 250 -22.42 -8.39 -1.40
N GLN A 251 -23.60 -8.90 -1.76
CA GLN A 251 -24.91 -8.49 -1.22
C GLN A 251 -25.17 -6.98 -1.38
N GLY A 252 -24.84 -6.41 -2.54
CA GLY A 252 -24.94 -4.95 -2.78
C GLY A 252 -24.05 -4.10 -1.85
N GLY A 253 -22.96 -4.67 -1.32
CA GLY A 253 -22.12 -4.07 -0.30
C GLY A 253 -22.49 -4.44 1.14
N GLY A 254 -23.59 -5.18 1.35
CA GLY A 254 -24.04 -5.65 2.66
C GLY A 254 -22.99 -6.51 3.38
N TYR A 255 -22.35 -7.44 2.67
CA TYR A 255 -21.27 -8.26 3.24
C TYR A 255 -20.04 -7.41 3.58
N TYR A 256 -19.69 -6.44 2.73
CA TYR A 256 -18.54 -5.56 2.96
C TYR A 256 -18.74 -4.68 4.21
N ARG A 257 -19.93 -4.10 4.39
CA ARG A 257 -20.27 -3.32 5.59
C ARG A 257 -20.25 -4.17 6.86
N GLN A 258 -20.67 -5.44 6.79
CA GLN A 258 -20.55 -6.40 7.91
C GLN A 258 -19.08 -6.69 8.25
N ALA A 259 -18.24 -6.97 7.25
CA ALA A 259 -16.80 -7.20 7.45
C ALA A 259 -16.10 -5.98 8.07
N TRP A 260 -16.41 -4.77 7.60
CA TRP A 260 -15.93 -3.53 8.20
C TRP A 260 -16.41 -3.33 9.64
N GLN A 261 -17.70 -3.56 9.93
CA GLN A 261 -18.24 -3.39 11.28
C GLN A 261 -17.63 -4.41 12.27
N ALA A 262 -17.39 -5.63 11.81
CA ALA A 262 -16.63 -6.64 12.55
C ALA A 262 -15.19 -6.19 12.81
N ALA A 263 -14.47 -5.73 11.77
CA ALA A 263 -13.11 -5.19 11.92
C ALA A 263 -13.05 -4.06 12.96
N ILE A 264 -13.91 -3.05 12.85
CA ILE A 264 -14.03 -1.94 13.81
C ILE A 264 -14.23 -2.44 15.25
N ASN A 265 -15.08 -3.44 15.45
CA ASN A 265 -15.34 -4.01 16.78
C ASN A 265 -14.15 -4.78 17.37
N THR A 266 -13.18 -5.22 16.55
CA THR A 266 -11.94 -5.85 17.06
C THR A 266 -10.88 -4.86 17.55
N ASN A 267 -11.03 -3.56 17.28
CA ASN A 267 -10.03 -2.51 17.54
C ASN A 267 -8.61 -2.87 17.04
N PRO A 268 -8.40 -3.00 15.71
CA PRO A 268 -7.12 -3.40 15.13
C PRO A 268 -6.12 -2.22 15.10
N ALA A 269 -4.84 -2.52 14.89
CA ALA A 269 -3.81 -1.51 14.68
C ALA A 269 -3.83 -0.92 13.25
N MET A 270 -4.24 -1.73 12.28
CA MET A 270 -4.38 -1.39 10.86
C MET A 270 -5.59 -2.14 10.27
N VAL A 271 -6.16 -1.66 9.17
CA VAL A 271 -7.11 -2.42 8.34
C VAL A 271 -6.52 -2.65 6.96
N ILE A 272 -6.59 -3.89 6.46
CA ILE A 272 -6.17 -4.25 5.10
C ILE A 272 -7.39 -4.69 4.29
N ILE A 273 -7.59 -4.04 3.15
CA ILE A 273 -8.61 -4.37 2.16
C ILE A 273 -8.01 -5.37 1.16
N THR A 274 -8.67 -6.51 1.00
CA THR A 274 -8.44 -7.44 -0.10
C THR A 274 -9.63 -7.36 -1.04
N SER A 275 -9.55 -6.66 -2.16
CA SER A 275 -8.40 -5.92 -2.72
C SER A 275 -8.82 -4.59 -3.33
N PHE A 276 -7.86 -3.75 -3.74
CA PHE A 276 -8.15 -2.58 -4.55
C PHE A 276 -8.68 -2.99 -5.93
N ASN A 277 -7.98 -3.88 -6.65
CA ASN A 277 -8.20 -4.13 -8.07
C ASN A 277 -8.00 -5.59 -8.55
N GLU A 278 -8.03 -6.61 -7.68
CA GLU A 278 -7.94 -8.01 -8.11
C GLU A 278 -9.25 -8.51 -8.73
N THR A 279 -9.40 -8.22 -10.03
CA THR A 279 -10.59 -8.53 -10.83
C THR A 279 -10.73 -10.02 -11.17
N LYS A 280 -9.64 -10.81 -11.18
CA LYS A 280 -9.70 -12.25 -11.48
C LYS A 280 -10.38 -13.02 -10.34
N GLU A 281 -10.07 -12.67 -9.10
CA GLU A 281 -10.76 -13.20 -7.92
C GLU A 281 -12.09 -12.47 -7.63
N ARG A 282 -12.43 -11.43 -8.40
CA ARG A 282 -13.58 -10.53 -8.18
C ARG A 282 -13.63 -9.94 -6.76
N THR A 283 -12.48 -9.51 -6.23
CA THR A 283 -12.33 -8.94 -4.86
C THR A 283 -12.10 -7.42 -4.87
N GLU A 284 -12.09 -6.80 -6.04
CA GLU A 284 -11.81 -5.40 -6.29
C GLU A 284 -12.81 -4.42 -5.66
N ILE A 285 -12.30 -3.29 -5.15
CA ILE A 285 -13.14 -2.15 -4.71
C ILE A 285 -13.03 -0.92 -5.64
N HIS A 286 -12.10 -0.92 -6.60
CA HIS A 286 -11.97 0.15 -7.59
C HIS A 286 -13.18 0.24 -8.53
N PRO A 287 -13.40 1.35 -9.27
CA PRO A 287 -14.63 1.55 -10.00
C PRO A 287 -14.77 0.59 -11.18
N THR A 288 -15.83 -0.21 -11.21
CA THR A 288 -16.17 -1.11 -12.32
C THR A 288 -17.47 -0.69 -12.99
N GLY A 289 -17.71 -1.17 -14.21
CA GLY A 289 -18.99 -0.96 -14.90
C GLY A 289 -20.20 -1.60 -14.20
N GLU A 290 -19.99 -2.58 -13.31
CA GLU A 290 -21.07 -3.23 -12.55
C GLU A 290 -21.43 -2.47 -11.27
N TRP A 291 -20.47 -1.78 -10.64
CA TRP A 291 -20.63 -1.25 -9.28
C TRP A 291 -20.34 0.25 -9.11
N GLY A 292 -19.79 0.93 -10.12
CA GLY A 292 -19.38 2.34 -10.01
C GLY A 292 -18.46 2.58 -8.82
N SER A 293 -18.64 3.68 -8.09
CA SER A 293 -17.84 4.02 -6.91
C SER A 293 -18.23 3.29 -5.62
N LEU A 294 -19.28 2.45 -5.63
CA LEU A 294 -19.94 1.92 -4.42
C LEU A 294 -18.98 1.39 -3.35
N TYR A 295 -17.97 0.60 -3.74
CA TYR A 295 -17.04 -0.01 -2.79
C TYR A 295 -15.94 0.97 -2.32
N LEU A 296 -15.61 2.01 -3.09
CA LEU A 296 -14.80 3.14 -2.61
C LEU A 296 -15.59 3.99 -1.60
N ASP A 297 -16.87 4.26 -1.87
CA ASP A 297 -17.75 4.99 -0.96
C ASP A 297 -17.92 4.24 0.37
N ILE A 298 -18.20 2.94 0.35
CA ILE A 298 -18.24 2.11 1.56
C ILE A 298 -16.89 2.15 2.31
N THR A 299 -15.77 2.09 1.59
CA THR A 299 -14.43 2.12 2.19
C THR A 299 -14.18 3.44 2.93
N ARG A 300 -14.51 4.58 2.31
CA ARG A 300 -14.41 5.90 2.93
C ARG A 300 -15.27 5.99 4.19
N ASP A 301 -16.57 5.67 4.05
CA ASP A 301 -17.54 5.85 5.12
C ASP A 301 -17.22 4.97 6.35
N MET A 302 -16.87 3.70 6.12
CA MET A 302 -16.49 2.77 7.20
C MET A 302 -15.10 3.07 7.76
N GLY A 303 -14.17 3.53 6.93
CA GLY A 303 -12.84 3.99 7.36
C GLY A 303 -12.92 5.23 8.27
N ASP A 304 -13.76 6.22 7.93
CA ASP A 304 -14.04 7.38 8.78
C ASP A 304 -14.72 6.97 10.10
N ALA A 305 -15.66 6.03 10.08
CA ALA A 305 -16.28 5.48 11.30
C ALA A 305 -15.24 4.78 12.20
N TRP A 306 -14.31 4.02 11.61
CA TRP A 306 -13.21 3.40 12.36
C TRP A 306 -12.27 4.44 12.99
N ARG A 307 -11.80 5.42 12.21
CA ARG A 307 -10.91 6.50 12.68
C ARG A 307 -11.58 7.33 13.78
N THR A 308 -12.87 7.62 13.65
CA THR A 308 -13.66 8.32 14.67
C THR A 308 -13.71 7.52 15.98
N ARG A 309 -13.92 6.20 15.90
CA ARG A 309 -13.88 5.33 17.09
C ARG A 309 -12.49 5.31 17.73
N VAL A 310 -11.41 5.15 16.96
CA VAL A 310 -10.03 5.11 17.49
C VAL A 310 -9.63 6.47 18.09
N GLY A 311 -9.97 7.59 17.45
CA GLY A 311 -9.74 8.93 18.00
C GLY A 311 -10.51 9.19 19.30
N GLY A 312 -11.75 8.71 19.40
CA GLY A 312 -12.53 8.72 20.65
C GLY A 312 -12.05 7.75 21.73
N HIS A 313 -11.12 6.83 21.40
CA HIS A 313 -10.48 5.89 22.33
C HIS A 313 -8.94 6.08 22.33
N ALA A 314 -8.46 7.31 22.14
CA ALA A 314 -7.04 7.62 22.01
C ALA A 314 -6.22 6.96 23.12
N ALA A 315 -5.36 6.01 22.74
CA ALA A 315 -4.63 5.18 23.69
C ALA A 315 -3.71 6.03 24.57
N PRO A 316 -3.55 5.68 25.87
CA PRO A 316 -2.61 6.38 26.73
C PRO A 316 -1.20 6.32 26.12
N ALA A 317 -0.49 7.45 26.17
CA ALA A 317 0.87 7.54 25.67
C ALA A 317 1.76 6.47 26.36
N PRO A 318 2.71 5.85 25.63
CA PRO A 318 3.63 4.90 26.25
C PRO A 318 4.39 5.60 27.38
N ALA A 319 4.45 4.95 28.54
CA ALA A 319 5.20 5.48 29.67
C ALA A 319 6.66 5.71 29.25
N PRO A 320 7.30 6.83 29.67
CA PRO A 320 8.70 7.08 29.34
C PRO A 320 9.56 5.93 29.87
N ALA A 321 10.46 5.42 29.02
CA ALA A 321 11.38 4.37 29.43
C ALA A 321 12.20 4.83 30.63
N ALA A 322 12.20 4.03 31.71
CA ALA A 322 13.03 4.31 32.87
C ALA A 322 14.50 4.36 32.42
N ALA A 323 15.21 5.42 32.81
CA ALA A 323 16.64 5.51 32.59
C ALA A 323 17.36 4.35 33.32
N PRO A 324 18.41 3.76 32.73
CA PRO A 324 19.22 2.78 33.45
C PRO A 324 19.87 3.45 34.67
N ALA A 325 19.95 2.69 35.76
CA ALA A 325 20.63 3.06 37.00
C ALA A 325 22.11 2.64 36.99
#